data_AF-A0A7U5JW78-F1
#
_entry.id   AF-A0A7U5JW78-F1
#
_cell.length_a   1.000
_cell.length_b   1.000
_cell.length_c   1.000
_cell.angle_alpha   90.00
_cell.angle_beta   90.00
_cell.angle_gamma   90.00
#
_symmetry.space_group_name_H-M   'P 1'
#
loop_
_entity.id
_entity.type
_entity.pdbx_description
1 polymer ?
#
loop_
_entity_poly.entity_id
_entity_poly.type
_entity_poly.pdbx_seq_one_letter_code
_entity_poly.pdbx_strand_id
1 'polypeptide(L)'
;MTVDSRSTKAYLQDKNITELSKQYQLDWRIIKKYIDLKSPPFNQRIIAKPIDQYTDEVIRSEPAGQTVKSIYHSIHKKGHQGTYSSIRTLAQIKRKERKHDTKPTTLLSRRKLSAII
;
A
#
# COMPACT_ATOMS: atom_id res chain seq x y z
N MET A 1 -10.22 -13.56 -5.94
CA MET A 1 -9.13 -14.33 -5.30
C MET A 1 -8.04 -14.55 -6.35
N THR A 2 -6.79 -14.13 -6.10
CA THR A 2 -5.68 -14.10 -7.06
C THR A 2 -5.00 -15.47 -7.21
N VAL A 3 -4.47 -15.78 -8.39
CA VAL A 3 -3.85 -17.07 -8.76
C VAL A 3 -2.71 -17.47 -7.80
N ASP A 4 -1.99 -16.47 -7.28
CA ASP A 4 -0.82 -16.60 -6.42
C ASP A 4 -1.08 -17.49 -5.19
N SER A 5 -2.17 -17.24 -4.45
CA SER A 5 -2.46 -17.99 -3.21
C SER A 5 -2.97 -19.41 -3.45
N ARG A 6 -3.42 -19.74 -4.67
CA ARG A 6 -3.88 -21.08 -5.05
C ARG A 6 -2.71 -21.96 -5.48
N SER A 7 -1.74 -21.41 -6.20
CA SER A 7 -0.55 -22.14 -6.67
C SER A 7 0.32 -22.65 -5.51
N THR A 8 0.58 -21.83 -4.49
CA THR A 8 1.35 -22.23 -3.30
C THR A 8 0.62 -23.30 -2.48
N LYS A 9 -0.71 -23.18 -2.32
CA LYS A 9 -1.53 -24.17 -1.61
C LYS A 9 -1.62 -25.51 -2.36
N ALA A 10 -1.66 -25.49 -3.69
CA ALA A 10 -1.72 -26.69 -4.51
C ALA A 10 -0.36 -27.42 -4.57
N TYR A 11 0.75 -26.69 -4.51
CA TYR A 11 2.09 -27.29 -4.40
C TYR A 11 2.32 -27.95 -3.02
N LEU A 12 1.78 -27.38 -1.94
CA LEU A 12 1.76 -27.99 -0.61
C LEU A 12 0.92 -29.28 -0.54
N GLN A 13 0.15 -29.60 -1.59
CA GLN A 13 -0.61 -30.84 -1.76
C GLN A 13 0.10 -31.82 -2.72
N ASP A 14 1.43 -31.73 -2.83
CA ASP A 14 2.32 -32.59 -3.63
C ASP A 14 2.06 -32.62 -5.15
N LYS A 15 1.41 -31.57 -5.69
CA LYS A 15 1.19 -31.47 -7.15
C LYS A 15 2.46 -31.05 -7.88
N ASN A 16 2.72 -31.70 -9.01
CA ASN A 16 3.87 -31.39 -9.87
C ASN A 16 3.70 -30.02 -10.55
N ILE A 17 4.78 -29.23 -10.64
CA ILE A 17 4.82 -27.92 -11.31
C ILE A 17 4.27 -27.99 -12.75
N THR A 18 4.50 -29.09 -13.45
CA THR A 18 4.02 -29.30 -14.82
C THR A 18 2.49 -29.42 -14.89
N GLU A 19 1.87 -30.06 -13.90
CA GLU A 19 0.41 -30.16 -13.79
C GLU A 19 -0.20 -28.82 -13.43
N LEU A 20 0.43 -28.08 -12.51
CA LEU A 20 0.04 -26.72 -12.17
C LEU A 20 0.11 -25.79 -13.40
N SER A 21 1.12 -25.97 -14.26
CA SER A 21 1.27 -25.22 -15.52
C SER A 21 0.10 -25.43 -16.46
N LYS A 22 -0.33 -26.68 -16.64
CA LYS A 22 -1.50 -27.02 -17.46
C LYS A 22 -2.80 -26.52 -16.82
N GLN A 23 -2.95 -26.69 -15.50
CA GLN A 23 -4.16 -26.31 -14.76
C GLN A 23 -4.39 -24.80 -14.78
N TYR A 24 -3.33 -24.01 -14.59
CA TYR A 24 -3.41 -22.54 -14.53
C TYR A 24 -3.11 -21.86 -15.87
N GLN A 25 -2.75 -22.62 -16.91
CA GLN A 25 -2.34 -22.11 -18.23
C GLN A 25 -1.24 -21.03 -18.13
N LEU A 26 -0.24 -21.30 -17.28
CA LEU A 26 0.90 -20.41 -17.05
C LEU A 26 2.21 -21.13 -17.35
N ASP A 27 3.23 -20.40 -17.81
CA ASP A 27 4.58 -20.94 -17.95
C ASP A 27 5.05 -21.49 -16.58
N TRP A 28 5.65 -22.68 -16.59
CA TRP A 28 6.22 -23.32 -15.41
C TRP A 28 7.20 -22.41 -14.67
N ARG A 29 7.92 -21.51 -15.38
CA ARG A 29 8.83 -20.51 -14.77
C ARG A 29 8.08 -19.53 -13.88
N ILE A 30 6.89 -19.12 -14.30
CA ILE A 30 6.03 -18.19 -13.57
C ILE A 30 5.49 -18.89 -12.32
N ILE A 31 5.04 -20.13 -12.46
CA ILE A 31 4.55 -20.93 -11.32
C ILE A 31 5.66 -21.17 -10.30
N LYS A 32 6.86 -21.55 -10.75
CA LYS A 32 8.03 -21.71 -9.88
C LYS A 32 8.33 -20.41 -9.11
N LYS A 33 8.34 -19.27 -9.81
CA LYS A 33 8.50 -17.95 -9.18
C LYS A 33 7.44 -17.69 -8.11
N TYR A 34 6.17 -18.06 -8.33
CA TYR A 34 5.10 -17.89 -7.34
C TYR A 34 5.16 -18.87 -6.17
N ILE A 35 5.66 -20.09 -6.38
CA ILE A 35 5.92 -21.05 -5.30
C ILE A 35 7.07 -20.56 -4.41
N ASP A 36 8.14 -20.03 -5.02
CA ASP A 36 9.32 -19.53 -4.31
C ASP A 36 9.06 -18.19 -3.58
N LEU A 37 7.98 -17.48 -3.95
CA LEU A 37 7.57 -16.23 -3.30
C LEU A 37 6.98 -16.50 -1.91
N LYS A 38 7.70 -16.09 -0.85
CA LYS A 38 7.24 -16.15 0.55
C LYS A 38 6.05 -15.23 0.84
N SER A 39 5.82 -14.21 0.01
CA SER A 39 4.72 -13.27 0.12
C SER A 39 4.22 -12.89 -1.28
N PRO A 40 2.93 -12.57 -1.44
CA PRO A 40 2.39 -12.16 -2.73
C PRO A 40 3.12 -10.91 -3.23
N PRO A 41 3.39 -10.82 -4.55
CA PRO A 41 4.12 -9.69 -5.10
C PRO A 41 3.36 -8.39 -4.85
N PHE A 42 4.01 -7.44 -4.19
CA PHE A 42 3.43 -6.14 -3.89
C PHE A 42 3.41 -5.29 -5.16
N ASN A 43 2.25 -5.17 -5.79
CA ASN A 43 2.07 -4.51 -7.09
C ASN A 43 1.96 -2.96 -6.98
N GLN A 44 2.43 -2.35 -5.90
CA GLN A 44 2.41 -0.90 -5.73
C GLN A 44 3.84 -0.39 -5.56
N ARG A 45 4.27 0.48 -6.48
CA ARG A 45 5.52 1.21 -6.32
C ARG A 45 5.32 2.26 -5.23
N ILE A 46 5.96 2.07 -4.08
CA ILE A 46 6.00 3.09 -3.02
C ILE A 46 7.05 4.12 -3.44
N ILE A 47 6.60 5.29 -3.87
CA ILE A 47 7.48 6.43 -4.19
C ILE A 47 7.59 7.26 -2.91
N ALA A 48 8.82 7.39 -2.39
CA ALA A 48 9.09 8.23 -1.24
C ALA A 48 8.77 9.69 -1.58
N LYS A 49 7.93 10.33 -0.76
CA LYS A 49 7.58 11.74 -0.91
C LYS A 49 8.45 12.59 0.02
N PRO A 50 8.76 13.84 -0.33
CA PRO A 50 9.51 14.76 0.54
C PRO A 50 8.87 15.00 1.91
N ILE A 51 7.57 14.77 2.03
CA ILE A 51 6.84 14.90 3.29
C ILE A 51 7.03 13.69 4.22
N ASP A 52 7.43 12.53 3.70
CA ASP A 52 7.45 11.29 4.48
C ASP A 52 8.39 11.40 5.68
N GLN A 53 9.48 12.17 5.56
CA GLN A 53 10.44 12.47 6.64
C GLN A 53 9.84 13.29 7.80
N TYR A 54 8.75 14.01 7.54
CA TYR A 54 8.10 14.90 8.51
C TYR A 54 6.73 14.36 8.98
N THR A 55 6.41 13.11 8.63
CA THR A 55 5.12 12.48 8.96
C THR A 55 4.84 12.49 10.46
N ASP A 56 5.84 12.17 11.28
CA ASP A 56 5.72 12.13 12.73
C ASP A 56 5.42 13.50 13.34
N GLU A 57 6.00 14.56 12.77
CA GLU A 57 5.74 15.92 13.20
C GLU A 57 4.30 16.32 12.92
N VAL A 58 3.78 16.00 11.73
CA VAL A 58 2.37 16.25 11.41
C VAL A 58 1.45 15.43 12.32
N ILE A 59 1.79 14.17 12.61
CA ILE A 59 1.02 13.29 13.50
C ILE A 59 0.96 13.85 14.93
N ARG A 60 2.03 14.50 15.42
CA ARG A 60 2.07 15.11 16.76
C ARG A 60 1.39 16.47 16.82
N SER A 61 1.64 17.31 15.82
CA SER A 61 1.17 18.71 15.79
C SER A 61 -0.32 18.85 15.51
N GLU A 62 -0.87 17.98 14.66
CA GLU A 62 -2.27 18.02 14.28
C GLU A 62 -3.25 17.76 15.45
N PRO A 63 -3.08 16.73 16.32
CA PRO A 63 -3.88 16.55 17.51
C PRO A 63 -3.67 17.65 18.56
N ALA A 64 -2.51 18.29 18.57
CA ALA A 64 -2.22 19.43 19.44
C ALA A 64 -2.96 20.72 19.02
N GLY A 65 -3.84 20.66 18.01
CA GLY A 65 -4.66 21.79 17.57
C GLY A 65 -3.92 22.77 16.66
N GLN A 66 -2.69 22.46 16.22
CA GLN A 66 -1.97 23.34 15.31
C GLN A 66 -2.65 23.40 13.94
N THR A 67 -2.76 24.62 13.40
CA THR A 67 -3.28 24.80 12.05
C THR A 67 -2.29 24.23 11.03
N VAL A 68 -2.82 23.74 9.90
CA VAL A 68 -1.97 23.22 8.80
C VAL A 68 -0.96 24.28 8.33
N LYS A 69 -1.32 25.57 8.37
CA LYS A 69 -0.42 26.68 8.06
C LYS A 69 0.75 26.77 9.04
N SER A 70 0.49 26.62 10.34
CA SER A 70 1.53 26.61 11.37
C SER A 70 2.48 25.42 11.19
N ILE A 71 1.92 24.22 10.98
CA ILE A 71 2.66 22.98 10.73
C ILE A 71 3.57 23.15 9.50
N TYR A 72 3.05 23.72 8.41
CA TYR A 72 3.82 24.00 7.21
C TYR A 72 5.00 24.93 7.47
N HIS A 73 4.81 26.03 8.21
CA HIS A 73 5.92 26.93 8.53
C HIS A 73 6.97 26.26 9.43
N SER A 74 6.56 25.43 10.39
CA SER A 74 7.49 24.66 11.24
C SER A 74 8.36 23.72 10.40
N ILE A 75 7.71 22.93 9.55
CA ILE A 75 8.37 21.92 8.72
C ILE A 75 9.24 22.57 7.63
N HIS A 76 8.80 23.68 7.05
CA HIS A 76 9.57 24.45 6.06
C HIS A 76 10.83 25.06 6.68
N LYS A 77 10.77 25.57 7.92
CA LYS A 77 11.97 26.04 8.65
C LYS A 77 12.99 24.93 8.88
N LYS A 78 12.55 23.67 8.94
CA LYS A 78 13.41 22.48 9.05
C LYS A 78 13.92 21.95 7.71
N GLY A 79 13.73 22.69 6.62
CA GLY A 79 14.27 22.37 5.30
C GLY A 79 13.32 21.65 4.35
N HIS A 80 12.03 21.50 4.69
CA HIS A 80 11.06 20.89 3.80
C HIS A 80 10.83 21.74 2.54
N GLN A 81 11.08 21.14 1.37
CA GLN A 81 10.90 21.76 0.05
C GLN A 81 9.56 21.37 -0.61
N GLY A 82 8.70 20.64 0.08
CA GLY A 82 7.41 20.22 -0.46
C GLY A 82 6.34 21.30 -0.38
N THR A 83 5.20 21.05 -1.01
CA THR A 83 4.11 22.03 -1.09
C THR A 83 3.26 22.05 0.19
N TYR A 84 2.58 23.17 0.43
CA TYR A 84 1.52 23.24 1.44
C TYR A 84 0.45 22.16 1.25
N SER A 85 0.11 21.86 -0.02
CA SER A 85 -0.91 20.88 -0.36
C SER A 85 -0.56 19.47 0.15
N SER A 86 0.72 19.07 0.09
CA SER A 86 1.17 17.78 0.63
C SER A 86 0.89 17.65 2.14
N ILE A 87 1.17 18.71 2.91
CA ILE A 87 0.93 18.71 4.36
C ILE A 87 -0.56 18.71 4.67
N ARG A 88 -1.34 19.49 3.93
CA ARG A 88 -2.80 19.50 4.04
C ARG A 88 -3.39 18.11 3.78
N THR A 89 -2.96 17.44 2.71
CA THR A 89 -3.45 16.10 2.37
C THR A 89 -3.05 15.08 3.45
N LEU A 90 -1.82 15.12 3.94
CA LEU A 90 -1.36 14.20 5.00
C LEU A 90 -2.16 14.40 6.31
N ALA A 91 -2.33 15.65 6.74
CA ALA A 91 -3.16 15.97 7.91
C ALA A 91 -4.60 15.49 7.73
N GLN A 92 -5.19 15.66 6.54
CA GLN A 92 -6.55 15.19 6.24
C GLN A 92 -6.65 13.66 6.27
N ILE A 93 -5.65 12.95 5.75
CA ILE A 93 -5.57 11.48 5.83
C ILE A 93 -5.55 11.05 7.30
N LYS A 94 -4.69 11.65 8.13
CA LYS A 94 -4.61 11.33 9.57
C LYS A 94 -5.88 11.65 10.35
N ARG A 95 -6.57 12.75 10.00
CA ARG A 95 -7.91 13.04 10.54
C ARG A 95 -8.93 11.96 10.19
N LYS A 96 -8.92 11.50 8.94
CA LYS A 96 -9.84 10.47 8.46
C LYS A 96 -9.55 9.12 9.12
N GLU A 97 -8.28 8.73 9.21
CA GLU A 97 -7.83 7.51 9.89
C GLU A 97 -8.35 7.47 11.33
N ARG A 98 -8.16 8.56 12.10
CA ARG A 98 -8.67 8.66 13.48
C ARG A 98 -10.19 8.67 13.59
N LYS A 99 -10.88 9.41 12.70
CA LYS A 99 -12.36 9.52 12.76
C LYS A 99 -13.05 8.17 12.52
N HIS A 100 -12.49 7.35 11.63
CA HIS A 100 -13.15 6.13 11.17
C HIS A 100 -12.50 4.85 11.70
N ASP A 101 -11.51 4.96 12.60
CA ASP A 101 -10.64 3.87 13.05
C ASP A 101 -10.20 2.95 11.89
N THR A 102 -9.94 3.59 10.75
CA THR A 102 -9.65 2.89 9.51
C THR A 102 -8.18 2.56 9.52
N LYS A 103 -7.86 1.34 9.99
CA LYS A 103 -6.63 0.65 9.56
C LYS A 103 -6.55 0.75 8.04
N PRO A 104 -5.36 0.80 7.41
CA PRO A 104 -5.24 0.95 5.96
C PRO A 104 -5.96 -0.21 5.26
N THR A 105 -7.24 0.01 4.96
CA THR A 105 -8.05 -0.93 4.20
C THR A 105 -7.46 -0.91 2.82
N THR A 106 -7.12 -2.07 2.29
CA THR A 106 -6.73 -2.27 0.90
C THR A 106 -7.70 -1.51 0.01
N LEU A 107 -7.30 -0.32 -0.47
CA LEU A 107 -8.10 0.51 -1.35
C LEU A 107 -8.21 -0.23 -2.67
N LEU A 108 -9.29 -1.00 -2.83
CA LEU A 108 -9.66 -1.54 -4.13
C LEU A 108 -10.06 -0.35 -5.00
N SER A 109 -9.32 -0.11 -6.08
CA SER A 109 -9.72 0.91 -7.04
C SER A 109 -11.11 0.58 -7.59
N ARG A 110 -11.91 1.60 -7.94
CA ARG A 110 -13.26 1.39 -8.52
C ARG A 110 -13.23 0.44 -9.72
N ARG A 111 -12.13 0.46 -10.49
CA ARG A 111 -11.89 -0.43 -11.63
C ARG A 111 -11.73 -1.91 -11.25
N LYS A 112 -11.24 -2.20 -10.04
CA LYS A 112 -11.20 -3.57 -9.49
C LYS A 112 -12.56 -4.03 -8.99
N LEU A 113 -13.38 -3.12 -8.47
CA LEU A 113 -14.75 -3.46 -8.02
C LEU A 113 -15.67 -3.80 -9.19
N SER A 114 -15.57 -3.09 -10.31
CA SER A 114 -16.36 -3.35 -11.52
C SER A 114 -15.97 -4.62 -12.27
N ALA A 115 -14.88 -5.28 -11.89
CA ALA A 115 -14.47 -6.57 -12.46
C ALA A 115 -14.88 -7.76 -11.58
N ILE A 116 -15.50 -7.49 -10.42
CA ILE A 116 -15.94 -8.49 -9.43
C ILE A 116 -17.48 -8.61 -9.44
N ILE A 117 -18.19 -7.57 -9.85
CA ILE A 117 -19.65 -7.54 -10.10
C ILE A 117 -19.87 -7.85 -11.58
#